data_AF-A0AAW3JT03-F1
#
_entry.id   AF-A0AAW3JT03-F1
#
_cell.length_a   1.000
_cell.length_b   1.000
_cell.length_c   1.000
_cell.angle_alpha   90.00
_cell.angle_beta   90.00
_cell.angle_gamma   90.00
#
_symmetry.space_group_name_H-M   'P 1'
#
loop_
_entity.id
_entity.type
_entity.pdbx_description
1 polymer ?
#
loop_
_entity_poly.entity_id
_entity_poly.type
_entity_poly.pdbx_seq_one_letter_code
_entity_poly.pdbx_strand_id
1 'polypeptide(L)' 'MAYRVKAYTLREESTESGTRYFISFKDGQGKSHELEVSEQFFMEFRQMERRNRNLF' A
#
# COMPACT_ATOMS: atom_id res chain seq x y z
N MET A 1 -6.21 21.97 -6.64
CA MET A 1 -6.28 21.02 -5.51
C MET A 1 -5.35 19.84 -5.80
N ALA A 2 -4.15 19.82 -5.24
CA ALA A 2 -3.20 18.74 -5.47
C ALA A 2 -3.55 17.53 -4.58
N TYR A 3 -4.55 16.75 -5.01
CA TYR A 3 -4.68 15.39 -4.51
C TYR A 3 -3.41 14.66 -4.95
N ARG A 4 -2.44 14.52 -4.04
CA ARG A 4 -1.24 13.69 -4.25
C ARG A 4 -1.76 12.29 -4.61
N VAL A 5 -1.74 11.95 -5.89
CA VAL A 5 -2.08 10.61 -6.35
C VAL A 5 -1.13 9.67 -5.63
N LYS A 6 -1.67 8.76 -4.82
CA LYS A 6 -0.86 7.74 -4.17
C LYS A 6 -0.24 6.88 -5.28
N ALA A 7 1.09 6.74 -5.27
CA ALA A 7 1.79 5.91 -6.24
C ALA A 7 1.51 4.41 -6.06
N TYR A 8 0.97 4.02 -4.89
CA TYR A 8 0.64 2.66 -4.53
C TYR A 8 -0.70 2.59 -3.76
N THR A 9 -1.23 1.38 -3.68
CA THR A 9 -2.40 0.99 -2.90
C THR A 9 -2.02 -0.16 -1.98
N LEU A 10 -2.61 -0.18 -0.78
CA LEU A 10 -2.42 -1.23 0.22
C LEU A 10 -3.70 -2.07 0.30
N ARG A 11 -3.59 -3.39 0.14
CA ARG A 11 -4.71 -4.33 0.21
C ARG A 11 -4.43 -5.40 1.26
N GLU A 12 -5.42 -5.70 2.07
CA GLU A 12 -5.40 -6.77 3.07
C GLU A 12 -6.42 -7.83 2.65
N GLU A 13 -6.04 -9.10 2.71
CA GLU A 13 -6.90 -10.24 2.41
C GLU A 13 -6.87 -11.21 3.59
N SER A 14 -7.97 -11.27 4.34
CA SER A 14 -8.13 -12.24 5.43
C SER A 14 -8.62 -13.57 4.86
N THR A 15 -7.82 -14.63 4.97
CA THR A 15 -8.20 -15.99 4.61
C THR A 15 -8.37 -16.84 5.87
N GLU A 16 -8.93 -18.05 5.75
CA GLU A 16 -9.02 -18.99 6.88
C GLU A 16 -7.64 -19.38 7.46
N SER A 17 -6.57 -19.24 6.65
CA SER A 17 -5.19 -19.56 7.04
C SER A 17 -4.39 -18.36 7.57
N GLY A 18 -4.99 -17.17 7.64
CA GLY A 18 -4.37 -15.96 8.16
C GLY A 18 -4.57 -14.76 7.24
N THR A 19 -3.88 -13.65 7.54
CA THR A 19 -3.99 -12.42 6.76
C THR A 19 -2.83 -12.30 5.79
N ARG A 20 -3.14 -12.05 4.51
CA ARG A 20 -2.17 -11.72 3.46
C ARG A 20 -2.20 -10.24 3.17
N TYR A 21 -1.03 -9.68 2.90
CA TYR A 21 -0.84 -8.25 2.72
C TYR A 21 -0.26 -7.99 1.33
N PHE A 22 -0.85 -7.04 0.61
CA PHE A 22 -0.47 -6.74 -0.76
C PHE A 22 -0.21 -5.24 -0.93
N ILE A 23 0.81 -4.94 -1.75
CA ILE A 23 1.08 -3.59 -2.23
C ILE A 23 0.95 -3.59 -3.76
N SER A 24 0.10 -2.73 -4.28
CA SER A 24 -0.15 -2.63 -5.72
C SER A 24 0.23 -1.23 -6.22
N PHE A 25 0.95 -1.14 -7.33
CA PHE A 25 1.40 0.13 -7.90
C PHE A 25 1.44 0.07 -9.42
N LYS A 26 1.44 1.23 -10.07
CA LYS A 26 1.71 1.31 -11.51
C LYS A 26 3.18 1.64 -11.73
N ASP A 27 3.83 0.94 -12.65
CA ASP A 27 5.18 1.30 -13.08
C ASP A 27 5.17 2.55 -13.99
N GLY A 28 6.36 3.00 -14.40
CA GLY A 28 6.52 4.15 -15.28
C GLY A 28 5.89 3.99 -16.67
N GLN A 29 5.48 2.78 -17.04
CA GLN A 29 4.76 2.48 -18.30
C GLN A 29 3.24 2.35 -18.08
N GLY A 30 2.77 2.54 -16.84
CA GLY A 30 1.36 2.46 -16.46
C GLY A 30 0.85 1.04 -16.21
N LYS A 31 1.72 0.02 -16.25
CA LYS A 31 1.36 -1.37 -15.96
C LYS A 31 1.19 -1.55 -14.45
N SER A 32 0.10 -2.18 -14.06
CA SER A 32 -0.16 -2.52 -12.66
C SER A 32 0.68 -3.73 -12.24
N HIS A 33 1.31 -3.60 -11.08
CA HIS A 33 2.01 -4.67 -10.37
C HIS A 33 1.37 -4.83 -9.00
N GLU A 34 1.29 -6.07 -8.53
CA GLU A 34 0.82 -6.41 -7.20
C GLU A 34 1.81 -7.39 -6.56
N LEU A 35 2.25 -7.07 -5.35
CA LEU A 35 3.25 -7.83 -4.61
C LEU A 35 2.65 -8.24 -3.27
N GLU A 36 2.68 -9.54 -2.97
CA GLU A 36 2.48 -10.04 -1.61
C GLU A 36 3.71 -9.70 -0.77
N VAL A 37 3.49 -9.13 0.41
CA VAL A 37 4.54 -8.67 1.31
C VAL A 37 4.31 -9.20 2.72
N SER A 38 5.34 -9.14 3.56
CA SER A 38 5.17 -9.44 4.97
C SER A 38 4.34 -8.37 5.68
N GLU A 39 3.68 -8.76 6.77
CA GLU A 39 2.92 -7.84 7.64
C GLU A 39 3.77 -6.66 8.10
N GLN A 40 5.01 -6.91 8.53
CA GLN A 40 5.91 -5.86 9.01
C GLN A 40 6.13 -4.79 7.92
N PHE A 41 6.40 -5.20 6.69
CA PHE A 41 6.62 -4.27 5.58
C PHE A 41 5.35 -3.48 5.25
N PHE A 42 4.19 -4.13 5.28
CA PHE A 42 2.89 -3.49 5.08
C PHE A 42 2.58 -2.42 6.14
N MET A 43 2.87 -2.72 7.41
CA MET A 43 2.62 -1.81 8.52
C MET A 43 3.49 -0.55 8.46
N GLU A 44 4.74 -0.65 7.98
CA GLU A 44 5.59 0.52 7.72
C GLU A 44 4.93 1.48 6.71
N PHE A 45 4.38 0.96 5.61
CA PHE A 45 3.65 1.77 4.62
C PHE A 45 2.40 2.43 5.23
N ARG A 46 1.63 1.68 6.04
CA ARG A 46 0.47 2.24 6.78
C ARG A 46 0.88 3.38 7.72
N GLN A 47 2.00 3.23 8.43
CA GLN A 47 2.53 4.29 9.29
C GLN A 47 2.97 5.51 8.47
N MET A 48 3.65 5.31 7.34
CA MET A 48 4.02 6.40 6.43
C MET A 48 2.78 7.16 5.93
N GLU A 49 1.70 6.46 5.54
CA GLU A 49 0.45 7.10 5.14
C GLU A 49 -0.17 7.93 6.27
N ARG A 50 -0.12 7.45 7.51
CA ARG A 50 -0.60 8.20 8.70
C ARG A 50 0.25 9.44 8.97
N ARG A 51 1.58 9.32 8.94
CA ARG A 51 2.50 10.46 9.13
C ARG A 51 2.26 11.53 8.05
N ASN A 52 2.07 11.12 6.80
CA ASN A 52 1.78 12.05 5.70
C ASN A 52 0.42 12.76 5.84
N ARG A 53 -0.57 12.15 6.52
CA ARG A 53 -1.86 12.81 6.82
C ARG A 53 -1.77 13.83 7.95
N ASN A 54 -0.84 13.67 8.88
CA ASN A 54 -0.63 14.61 9.99
C ASN A 54 0.25 15.82 9.60
N LEU A 55 0.71 15.90 8.35
CA LEU A 55 1.51 17.01 7.82
C LEU A 55 0.68 18.02 7.00
N PHE A 56 -0.66 17.93 7.06
CA PHE A 56 -1.59 18.85 6.40
C PHE A 56 -2.65 19.36 7.37
#